data_AF-A0A9D5S1Y9-F1
#
_entry.id   AF-A0A9D5S1Y9-F1
#
_cell.length_a   1.000
_cell.length_b   1.000
_cell.length_c   1.000
_cell.angle_alpha   90.00
_cell.angle_beta   90.00
_cell.angle_gamma   90.00
#
_symmetry.space_group_name_H-M   'P 1'
#
loop_
_entity.id
_entity.type
_entity.pdbx_description
1 polymer ?
#
loop_
_entity_poly.entity_id
_entity_poly.type
_entity_poly.pdbx_seq_one_letter_code
_entity_poly.pdbx_strand_id
1 'polypeptide(L)'
;MKIKNYLLIFLTILLLPFIVNAKYKDVVAPIAGIEASEQVTLYLFHGDGCPHCAQEQIFLDELKAEYKDQINIIKYEVWHNSDNNLLYSEVKKHMNANQNGVPFTVVGEKYFYGYNTSIGETIKDTIDSYLNPELEEKEETTIPILGKIDMKKVSIPIVAIVLGFLDGFNPCAMWILLFLINMLFSMKNRKRMWLLGVAFLFTSAFVYFLAMLGLNVVLSFTAVNWIRALIGVVALIGGIINIRSYLKTKDDGCHIVDDKKRKKYFAKIKDFTSKQSLILSLIGVITLAVSVNLVELACSAGFPAIFIELLNINNLSFTQEIIYILIYILFFLLDDLIIFIIAMTTLKLTGISTKYNRYSHLVGGAIMIIMGILLILKPEWLMFNF
;
A
#
# COMPACT_ATOMS: atom_id res chain seq x y z
N MET A 1 29.42 -27.85 4.24
CA MET A 1 29.37 -26.90 5.38
C MET A 1 29.87 -25.51 4.95
N LYS A 2 29.25 -24.85 3.95
CA LYS A 2 29.69 -23.53 3.45
C LYS A 2 28.54 -22.75 2.77
N ILE A 3 27.41 -22.58 3.46
CA ILE A 3 26.30 -21.70 3.00
C ILE A 3 25.93 -20.64 4.07
N LYS A 4 26.31 -20.85 5.34
CA LYS A 4 26.04 -19.90 6.43
C LYS A 4 26.90 -18.62 6.44
N ASN A 5 28.05 -18.60 5.77
CA ASN A 5 28.99 -17.46 5.87
C ASN A 5 28.77 -16.36 4.82
N TYR A 6 28.06 -16.62 3.72
CA TYR A 6 27.75 -15.57 2.73
C TYR A 6 26.56 -14.70 3.15
N LEU A 7 25.63 -15.28 3.93
CA LEU A 7 24.49 -14.55 4.50
C LEU A 7 24.92 -13.51 5.55
N LEU A 8 26.08 -13.71 6.20
CA LEU A 8 26.61 -12.78 7.20
C LEU A 8 27.42 -11.64 6.57
N ILE A 9 28.12 -11.89 5.44
CA ILE A 9 28.90 -10.87 4.72
C ILE A 9 27.98 -9.90 3.96
N PHE A 10 26.83 -10.38 3.48
CA PHE A 10 25.79 -9.52 2.91
C PHE A 10 25.06 -8.68 3.98
N LEU A 11 25.05 -9.14 5.24
CA LEU A 11 24.45 -8.42 6.38
C LEU A 11 25.36 -7.32 6.95
N THR A 12 26.67 -7.38 6.73
CA THR A 12 27.65 -6.42 7.29
C THR A 12 28.03 -5.27 6.36
N ILE A 13 27.68 -5.35 5.07
CA ILE A 13 27.94 -4.26 4.09
C ILE A 13 26.73 -3.31 3.96
N LEU A 14 25.59 -3.65 4.57
CA LEU A 14 24.36 -2.84 4.58
C LEU A 14 24.21 -1.96 5.85
N LEU A 15 25.30 -1.75 6.59
CA LEU A 15 25.35 -0.95 7.83
C LEU A 15 26.49 0.06 7.81
N LEU A 16 26.60 0.81 6.71
CA LEU A 16 27.07 2.19 6.80
C LEU A 16 25.81 3.06 6.69
N PRO A 17 25.27 3.60 7.79
CA PRO A 17 24.31 4.67 7.64
C PRO A 17 25.09 5.81 7.00
N PHE A 18 24.70 6.18 5.78
CA PHE A 18 24.98 7.52 5.30
C PHE A 18 24.11 8.42 6.18
N ILE A 19 24.65 8.81 7.34
CA ILE A 19 24.08 9.86 8.17
C ILE A 19 24.27 11.14 7.35
N VAL A 20 23.30 11.46 6.51
CA VAL A 20 23.15 12.83 6.05
C VAL A 20 22.66 13.57 7.29
N ASN A 21 23.59 14.16 8.04
CA ASN A 21 23.24 15.22 8.97
C ASN A 21 22.48 16.26 8.16
N ALA A 22 21.17 16.38 8.38
CA ALA A 22 20.36 17.48 7.86
C ALA A 22 20.73 18.75 8.64
N LYS A 23 21.95 19.23 8.43
CA LYS A 23 22.38 20.53 8.92
C LYS A 23 21.61 21.57 8.11
N TYR A 24 20.99 22.53 8.79
CA TYR A 24 20.33 23.66 8.14
C TYR A 24 21.22 24.22 7.02
N LYS A 25 20.66 24.32 5.83
CA LYS A 25 21.34 24.83 4.63
C LYS A 25 20.45 25.87 3.99
N ASP A 26 20.91 27.12 3.99
CA ASP A 26 20.24 28.21 3.31
C ASP A 26 20.45 28.10 1.80
N VAL A 27 19.41 27.71 1.07
CA VAL A 27 19.46 27.59 -0.40
C VAL A 27 19.16 28.90 -1.12
N VAL A 28 18.58 29.89 -0.44
CA VAL A 28 18.17 31.16 -1.05
C VAL A 28 19.29 32.19 -1.00
N ALA A 29 20.04 32.26 0.10
CA ALA A 29 21.19 33.17 0.25
C ALA A 29 22.16 33.17 -0.95
N PRO A 30 22.66 32.01 -1.44
CA PRO A 30 23.58 31.99 -2.58
C PRO A 30 22.93 32.44 -3.90
N ILE A 31 21.61 32.27 -4.05
CA ILE A 31 20.86 32.72 -5.25
C ILE A 31 20.62 34.23 -5.18
N ALA A 32 20.29 34.73 -3.99
CA ALA A 32 20.06 36.15 -3.73
C ALA A 32 21.37 36.97 -3.67
N GLY A 33 22.54 36.34 -3.71
CA GLY A 33 23.84 37.01 -3.64
C GLY A 33 24.12 37.65 -2.27
N ILE A 34 23.55 37.09 -1.20
CA ILE A 34 23.73 37.54 0.18
C ILE A 34 24.53 36.53 1.00
N GLU A 35 25.18 36.96 2.07
CA GLU A 35 25.87 36.05 2.99
C GLU A 35 24.85 35.17 3.73
N ALA A 36 25.13 33.87 3.80
CA ALA A 36 24.29 32.93 4.54
C ALA A 36 24.36 33.23 6.05
N SER A 37 23.20 33.38 6.68
CA SER A 37 23.11 33.59 8.13
C SER A 37 23.42 32.30 8.90
N GLU A 38 24.00 32.42 10.09
CA GLU A 38 24.08 31.31 11.05
C GLU A 38 22.70 30.96 11.64
N GLN A 39 21.73 31.86 11.52
CA GLN A 39 20.34 31.70 11.96
C GLN A 39 19.48 31.01 10.90
N VAL A 40 18.40 30.35 11.33
CA VAL A 40 17.40 29.80 10.40
C VAL A 40 16.67 30.97 9.74
N THR A 41 16.96 31.19 8.47
CA THR A 41 16.39 32.30 7.68
C THR A 41 15.17 31.83 6.89
N LEU A 42 14.08 32.57 7.06
CA LEU A 42 12.83 32.46 6.31
C LEU A 42 12.79 33.54 5.23
N TYR A 43 12.51 33.12 4.00
CA TYR A 43 12.36 34.01 2.85
C TYR A 43 10.92 34.03 2.37
N LEU A 44 10.20 35.11 2.64
CA LEU A 44 8.84 35.31 2.18
C LEU A 44 8.85 36.12 0.88
N PHE A 45 8.40 35.51 -0.21
CA PHE A 45 8.07 36.20 -1.45
C PHE A 45 6.58 36.56 -1.43
N HIS A 46 6.27 37.86 -1.42
CA HIS A 46 4.91 38.39 -1.28
C HIS A 46 4.55 39.38 -2.37
N GLY A 47 3.25 39.66 -2.50
CA GLY A 47 2.72 40.71 -3.38
C GLY A 47 2.03 41.79 -2.59
N ASP A 48 2.20 43.06 -2.96
CA ASP A 48 1.48 44.15 -2.31
C ASP A 48 -0.04 44.08 -2.59
N GLY A 49 -0.84 44.11 -1.52
CA GLY A 49 -2.29 43.94 -1.61
C GLY A 49 -2.78 42.49 -1.60
N CYS A 50 -1.88 41.51 -1.43
CA CYS A 50 -2.22 40.09 -1.26
C CYS A 50 -2.76 39.81 0.16
N PRO A 51 -4.04 39.39 0.33
CA PRO A 51 -4.62 39.16 1.66
C PRO A 51 -3.96 38.01 2.43
N HIS A 52 -3.62 36.92 1.75
CA HIS A 52 -2.94 35.78 2.38
C HIS A 52 -1.50 36.10 2.79
N CYS A 53 -0.82 36.95 2.03
CA CYS A 53 0.51 37.43 2.36
C CYS A 53 0.48 38.31 3.62
N ALA A 54 -0.55 39.15 3.77
CA ALA A 54 -0.72 39.94 4.99
C ALA A 54 -0.95 39.06 6.24
N GLN A 55 -1.74 37.99 6.10
CA GLN A 55 -1.94 37.02 7.18
C GLN A 55 -0.65 36.29 7.55
N GLU A 56 0.12 35.86 6.56
CA GLU A 56 1.41 35.22 6.80
C GLU A 56 2.43 36.17 7.42
N GLN A 57 2.45 37.44 7.00
CA GLN A 57 3.35 38.43 7.60
C GLN A 57 3.08 38.64 9.09
N ILE A 58 1.80 38.67 9.51
CA ILE A 58 1.42 38.75 10.94
C ILE A 58 1.97 37.52 11.68
N PHE A 59 1.75 36.33 11.14
CA PHE A 59 2.25 35.08 11.71
C PHE A 59 3.79 35.03 11.80
N LEU A 60 4.48 35.46 10.75
CA LEU A 60 5.95 35.53 10.75
C LEU A 60 6.46 36.53 11.78
N ASP A 61 5.76 37.64 12.00
CA ASP A 61 6.13 38.62 13.02
C ASP A 61 5.89 38.04 14.45
N GLU A 62 4.84 37.22 14.65
CA GLU A 62 4.62 36.44 15.88
C GLU A 62 5.74 35.42 16.11
N LEU A 63 6.14 34.67 15.07
CA LEU A 63 7.27 33.73 15.14
C LEU A 63 8.58 34.45 15.48
N LYS A 64 8.83 35.63 14.90
CA LYS A 64 10.03 36.41 15.23
C LYS A 64 10.06 36.82 16.70
N ALA A 65 8.90 37.12 17.29
CA ALA A 65 8.80 37.40 18.72
C ALA A 65 9.01 36.14 19.59
N GLU A 66 8.53 34.98 19.14
CA GLU A 66 8.68 33.69 19.83
C GLU A 66 10.14 33.18 19.81
N TYR A 67 10.74 33.12 18.61
CA TYR A 67 12.06 32.52 18.39
C TYR A 67 13.23 33.49 18.54
N LYS A 68 12.98 34.80 18.51
CA LYS A 68 13.98 35.87 18.69
C LYS A 68 15.17 35.71 17.74
N ASP A 69 16.39 35.75 18.26
CA ASP A 69 17.64 35.72 17.50
C ASP A 69 17.98 34.33 16.92
N GLN A 70 17.10 33.35 17.06
CA GLN A 70 17.28 32.02 16.44
C GLN A 70 16.84 32.01 14.98
N ILE A 71 15.94 32.90 14.58
CA ILE A 71 15.44 32.99 13.21
C ILE A 71 15.64 34.39 12.62
N ASN A 72 15.81 34.43 11.31
CA ASN A 72 15.79 35.66 10.52
C ASN A 72 14.64 35.60 9.52
N ILE A 73 14.05 36.75 9.20
CA ILE A 73 12.92 36.83 8.26
C ILE A 73 13.22 37.91 7.23
N ILE A 74 13.33 37.50 5.97
CA ILE A 74 13.57 38.37 4.82
C ILE A 74 12.32 38.34 3.95
N LYS A 75 11.80 39.52 3.61
CA LYS A 75 10.58 39.69 2.81
C LYS A 75 10.95 40.32 1.47
N TYR A 76 10.53 39.68 0.37
CA TYR A 76 10.71 40.15 -1.00
C TYR A 76 9.35 40.42 -1.65
N GLU A 77 9.06 41.67 -1.96
CA GLU A 77 7.89 42.04 -2.77
C GLU A 77 8.16 41.69 -4.24
N VAL A 78 7.27 40.97 -4.93
CA VAL A 78 7.53 40.46 -6.31
C VAL A 78 6.55 40.95 -7.37
N TRP A 79 5.47 41.66 -7.03
CA TRP A 79 4.52 42.16 -8.04
C TRP A 79 4.95 43.49 -8.64
N HIS A 80 5.61 44.34 -7.85
CA HIS A 80 6.03 45.69 -8.24
C HIS A 80 7.55 45.87 -8.25
N ASN A 81 8.31 44.85 -7.88
CA ASN A 81 9.77 44.83 -7.99
C ASN A 81 10.25 43.74 -8.96
N SER A 82 10.83 44.15 -10.08
CA SER A 82 11.31 43.24 -11.13
C SER A 82 12.48 42.37 -10.70
N ASP A 83 13.39 42.90 -9.89
CA ASP A 83 14.61 42.18 -9.47
C ASP A 83 14.25 41.08 -8.47
N ASN A 84 13.36 41.37 -7.53
CA ASN A 84 12.81 40.38 -6.61
C ASN A 84 11.99 39.31 -7.34
N ASN A 85 11.26 39.68 -8.39
CA ASN A 85 10.51 38.71 -9.20
C ASN A 85 11.43 37.77 -10.00
N LEU A 86 12.58 38.27 -10.46
CA LEU A 86 13.62 37.45 -11.06
C LEU A 86 14.19 36.47 -10.03
N LEU A 87 14.55 36.95 -8.83
CA LEU A 87 15.01 36.11 -7.72
C LEU A 87 13.97 35.03 -7.37
N TYR A 88 12.70 35.41 -7.24
CA TYR A 88 11.60 34.48 -7.00
C TYR A 88 11.52 33.38 -8.06
N SER A 89 11.69 33.74 -9.33
CA SER A 89 11.68 32.80 -10.46
C SER A 89 12.86 31.83 -10.41
N GLU A 90 14.05 32.32 -10.06
CA GLU A 90 15.26 31.49 -9.93
C GLU A 90 15.17 30.53 -8.73
N VAL A 91 14.72 31.01 -7.58
CA VAL A 91 14.50 30.20 -6.38
C VAL A 91 13.48 29.10 -6.66
N LYS A 92 12.34 29.42 -7.29
CA LYS A 92 11.35 28.40 -7.67
C LYS A 92 11.91 27.34 -8.61
N LYS A 93 12.71 27.76 -9.59
CA LYS A 93 13.36 26.84 -10.52
C LYS A 93 14.34 25.92 -9.79
N HIS A 94 15.11 26.46 -8.84
CA HIS A 94 16.05 25.67 -8.02
C HIS A 94 15.31 24.63 -7.17
N MET A 95 14.16 25.00 -6.61
CA MET A 95 13.34 24.14 -5.75
C MET A 95 12.41 23.20 -6.54
N ASN A 96 12.43 23.23 -7.87
CA ASN A 96 11.47 22.53 -8.74
C ASN A 96 9.99 22.79 -8.38
N ALA A 97 9.68 24.01 -7.91
CA ALA A 97 8.35 24.39 -7.48
C ALA A 97 7.46 24.78 -8.68
N ASN A 98 6.38 24.03 -8.90
CA ASN A 98 5.48 24.21 -10.04
C ASN A 98 4.31 25.18 -9.76
N GLN A 99 4.14 25.61 -8.51
CA GLN A 99 3.04 26.49 -8.10
C GLN A 99 3.36 27.96 -8.42
N ASN A 100 2.39 28.69 -8.98
CA ASN A 100 2.52 30.11 -9.34
C ASN A 100 1.65 30.98 -8.44
N GLY A 101 2.24 31.98 -7.81
CA GLY A 101 1.53 32.92 -6.93
C GLY A 101 2.28 33.19 -5.64
N VAL A 102 1.67 34.05 -4.81
CA VAL A 102 2.17 34.47 -3.51
C VAL A 102 1.07 34.29 -2.46
N PRO A 103 1.41 34.09 -1.17
CA PRO A 103 2.76 34.05 -0.63
C PRO A 103 3.51 32.75 -0.97
N PHE A 104 4.83 32.85 -1.08
CA PHE A 104 5.72 31.71 -1.26
C PHE A 104 6.88 31.85 -0.26
N THR A 105 7.00 30.90 0.66
CA THR A 105 7.92 30.98 1.78
C THR A 105 8.94 29.85 1.71
N VAL A 106 10.22 30.16 1.87
CA VAL A 106 11.30 29.18 1.84
C VAL A 106 12.03 29.16 3.18
N VAL A 107 12.24 27.96 3.72
CA VAL A 107 12.98 27.72 4.97
C VAL A 107 13.94 26.56 4.72
N GLY A 108 15.24 26.86 4.68
CA GLY A 108 16.26 25.86 4.38
C GLY A 108 16.04 25.22 3.01
N GLU A 109 15.78 23.92 2.98
CA GLU A 109 15.53 23.14 1.76
C GLU A 109 14.03 22.88 1.50
N LYS A 110 13.13 23.43 2.32
CA LYS A 110 11.67 23.30 2.16
C LYS A 110 11.04 24.60 1.68
N TYR A 111 9.92 24.49 0.96
CA TYR A 111 9.11 25.63 0.54
C TYR A 111 7.62 25.42 0.85
N PHE A 112 6.91 26.53 1.00
CA PHE A 112 5.48 26.59 1.32
C PHE A 112 4.79 27.55 0.35
N TYR A 113 3.59 27.18 -0.10
CA TYR A 113 2.82 27.97 -1.07
C TYR A 113 1.43 28.29 -0.51
N GLY A 114 1.07 29.57 -0.53
CA GLY A 114 -0.14 30.06 0.12
C GLY A 114 -0.01 30.09 1.65
N TYR A 115 -1.04 30.60 2.32
CA TYR A 115 -1.07 30.66 3.78
C TYR A 115 -2.44 30.31 4.35
N ASN A 116 -2.43 29.45 5.37
CA ASN A 116 -3.50 29.17 6.31
C ASN A 116 -2.88 28.66 7.63
N THR A 117 -3.70 28.44 8.66
CA THR A 117 -3.20 28.01 9.99
C THR A 117 -2.41 26.69 9.95
N SER A 118 -2.83 25.72 9.12
CA SER A 118 -2.13 24.43 9.00
C SER A 118 -0.76 24.56 8.32
N ILE A 119 -0.64 25.44 7.31
CA ILE A 119 0.65 25.77 6.71
C ILE A 119 1.55 26.49 7.73
N GLY A 120 0.98 27.38 8.54
CA GLY A 120 1.70 28.04 9.64
C GLY A 120 2.30 27.04 10.63
N GLU A 121 1.52 26.05 11.06
CA GLU A 121 2.02 24.94 11.90
C GLU A 121 3.18 24.21 11.21
N THR A 122 3.05 23.86 9.92
CA THR A 122 4.14 23.15 9.20
C THR A 122 5.43 24.00 9.06
N ILE A 123 5.29 25.33 8.93
CA ILE A 123 6.43 26.26 8.92
C ILE A 123 7.11 26.24 10.28
N LYS A 124 6.35 26.26 11.38
CA LYS A 124 6.86 26.20 12.75
C LYS A 124 7.61 24.89 13.01
N ASP A 125 7.01 23.75 12.68
CA ASP A 125 7.65 22.43 12.82
C ASP A 125 8.97 22.36 12.01
N THR A 126 8.99 23.00 10.85
CA THR A 126 10.19 23.08 10.01
C THR A 126 11.29 23.94 10.65
N ILE A 127 10.95 25.08 11.24
CA ILE A 127 11.90 25.90 12.01
C ILE A 127 12.46 25.07 13.17
N ASP A 128 11.59 24.43 13.95
CA ASP A 128 11.97 23.63 15.11
C ASP A 128 12.92 22.50 14.73
N SER A 129 12.66 21.83 13.61
CA SER A 129 13.52 20.77 13.08
C SER A 129 14.94 21.25 12.71
N TYR A 130 15.07 22.52 12.30
CA TYR A 130 16.37 23.10 11.95
C TYR A 130 17.11 23.69 13.17
N LEU A 131 16.39 24.24 14.14
CA LEU A 131 16.98 24.80 15.36
C LEU A 131 17.41 23.72 16.34
N ASN A 132 16.67 22.62 16.41
CA ASN A 132 16.92 21.53 17.31
C ASN A 132 16.99 20.21 16.52
N PRO A 133 18.11 19.93 15.83
CA PRO A 133 18.29 18.67 15.10
C PRO A 133 18.30 17.42 16.02
N GLU A 134 18.38 17.60 17.34
CA GLU A 134 18.18 16.54 18.34
C GLU A 134 16.72 16.38 18.78
N LEU A 135 15.89 17.41 18.57
CA LEU A 135 14.42 17.36 18.62
C LEU A 135 13.88 17.14 17.21
N GLU A 136 14.38 16.10 16.53
CA GLU A 136 13.53 15.44 15.54
C GLU A 136 12.22 15.12 16.28
N GLU A 137 11.18 15.90 16.03
CA GLU A 137 9.81 15.45 16.20
C GLU A 137 9.70 14.20 15.33
N LYS A 138 9.97 13.06 15.98
CA LYS A 138 9.00 12.00 16.12
C LYS A 138 7.67 12.43 15.52
N GLU A 139 7.54 12.23 14.22
CA GLU A 139 6.26 11.89 13.59
C GLU A 139 5.85 10.55 14.25
N GLU A 140 5.42 10.63 15.51
CA GLU A 140 4.76 9.59 16.26
C GLU A 140 3.33 9.51 15.70
N THR A 141 3.20 9.12 14.44
CA THR A 141 1.95 8.54 13.97
C THR A 141 1.83 7.19 14.66
N THR A 142 0.88 7.08 15.59
CA THR A 142 0.56 5.83 16.27
C THR A 142 0.06 4.81 15.25
N ILE A 143 0.95 3.97 14.75
CA ILE A 143 0.56 2.80 13.97
C ILE A 143 -0.09 1.83 14.97
N PRO A 144 -1.38 1.50 14.81
CA PRO A 144 -2.15 0.79 15.84
C PRO A 144 -1.67 -0.64 16.15
N ILE A 145 -0.72 -1.16 15.39
CA ILE A 145 -0.21 -2.55 15.50
C ILE A 145 1.30 -2.60 15.76
N LEU A 146 2.07 -1.61 15.30
CA LEU A 146 3.54 -1.67 15.28
C LEU A 146 4.20 -0.86 16.40
N GLY A 147 3.43 -0.03 17.12
CA GLY A 147 4.00 0.89 18.10
C GLY A 147 4.78 2.03 17.43
N LYS A 148 5.54 2.79 18.23
CA LYS A 148 6.28 3.97 17.78
C LYS A 148 7.47 3.55 16.92
N ILE A 149 7.31 3.57 15.60
CA ILE A 149 8.38 3.29 14.65
C ILE A 149 8.57 4.51 13.75
N ASP A 150 9.80 4.96 13.65
CA ASP A 150 10.21 6.15 12.92
C ASP A 150 10.14 5.90 11.40
N MET A 151 9.02 6.29 10.77
CA MET A 151 8.65 5.93 9.39
C MET A 151 9.68 6.38 8.33
N LYS A 152 10.51 7.38 8.64
CA LYS A 152 11.61 7.85 7.76
C LYS A 152 12.90 7.02 7.90
N LYS A 153 13.07 6.28 9.00
CA LYS A 153 14.23 5.39 9.23
C LYS A 153 13.95 3.94 8.87
N VAL A 154 12.69 3.58 8.60
CA VAL A 154 12.35 2.23 8.17
C VAL A 154 12.71 2.03 6.71
N SER A 155 13.46 0.97 6.42
CA SER A 155 13.76 0.56 5.05
C SER A 155 12.46 0.17 4.33
N ILE A 156 11.98 1.03 3.42
CA ILE A 156 10.77 0.82 2.59
C ILE A 156 10.71 -0.58 1.95
N PRO A 157 11.81 -1.14 1.38
CA PRO A 157 11.81 -2.53 0.89
C PRO A 157 11.41 -3.57 1.95
N ILE A 158 11.83 -3.41 3.21
CA ILE A 158 11.52 -4.36 4.28
C ILE A 158 10.04 -4.27 4.62
N VAL A 159 9.49 -3.05 4.66
CA VAL A 159 8.05 -2.84 4.87
C VAL A 159 7.25 -3.46 3.74
N ALA A 160 7.67 -3.25 2.48
CA ALA A 160 7.03 -3.85 1.31
C ALA A 160 6.98 -5.38 1.42
N ILE A 161 8.09 -6.00 1.83
CA ILE A 161 8.20 -7.45 2.05
C ILE A 161 7.26 -7.92 3.15
N VAL A 162 7.31 -7.27 4.32
CA VAL A 162 6.54 -7.70 5.50
C VAL A 162 5.05 -7.48 5.27
N LEU A 163 4.64 -6.28 4.87
CA LEU A 163 3.23 -5.97 4.64
C LEU A 163 2.67 -6.77 3.46
N GLY A 164 3.42 -6.89 2.36
CA GLY A 164 3.02 -7.74 1.23
C GLY A 164 2.82 -9.19 1.65
N PHE A 165 3.75 -9.77 2.42
CA PHE A 165 3.60 -11.13 2.92
C PHE A 165 2.42 -11.29 3.88
N LEU A 166 2.21 -10.35 4.80
CA LEU A 166 1.07 -10.40 5.74
C LEU A 166 -0.27 -10.27 5.01
N ASP A 167 -0.31 -9.45 3.97
CA ASP A 167 -1.47 -9.27 3.10
C ASP A 167 -1.74 -10.51 2.23
N GLY A 168 -0.70 -11.16 1.71
CA GLY A 168 -0.82 -12.40 0.92
C GLY A 168 -1.45 -13.55 1.71
N PHE A 169 -1.12 -13.67 3.00
CA PHE A 169 -1.73 -14.64 3.94
C PHE A 169 -3.18 -14.28 4.34
N ASN A 170 -4.00 -13.81 3.38
CA ASN A 170 -5.40 -13.49 3.59
C ASN A 170 -6.25 -14.77 3.57
N PRO A 171 -7.06 -15.01 4.62
CA PRO A 171 -7.96 -16.16 4.69
C PRO A 171 -8.91 -16.27 3.49
N CYS A 172 -9.29 -15.16 2.85
CA CYS A 172 -10.15 -15.12 1.66
C CYS A 172 -9.44 -15.73 0.44
N ALA A 173 -8.19 -15.34 0.18
CA ALA A 173 -7.38 -15.80 -0.95
C ALA A 173 -7.19 -17.32 -0.94
N MET A 174 -6.87 -17.88 0.22
CA MET A 174 -6.62 -19.32 0.38
C MET A 174 -7.81 -20.20 -0.05
N TRP A 175 -9.07 -19.75 0.13
CA TRP A 175 -10.26 -20.51 -0.32
C TRP A 175 -10.40 -20.57 -1.82
N ILE A 176 -10.22 -19.42 -2.44
CA ILE A 176 -10.33 -19.28 -3.88
C ILE A 176 -9.23 -20.07 -4.55
N LEU A 177 -8.03 -20.05 -3.99
CA LEU A 177 -6.94 -20.85 -4.49
C LEU A 177 -7.26 -22.35 -4.43
N LEU A 178 -7.85 -22.85 -3.34
CA LEU A 178 -8.31 -24.24 -3.25
C LEU A 178 -9.41 -24.56 -4.26
N PHE A 179 -10.35 -23.63 -4.48
CA PHE A 179 -11.38 -23.75 -5.51
C PHE A 179 -10.76 -23.84 -6.92
N LEU A 180 -9.82 -22.94 -7.23
CA LEU A 180 -9.09 -22.92 -8.49
C LEU A 180 -8.35 -24.24 -8.68
N ILE A 181 -7.62 -24.69 -7.67
CA ILE A 181 -6.88 -25.95 -7.69
C ILE A 181 -7.82 -27.13 -7.96
N ASN A 182 -8.96 -27.24 -7.28
CA ASN A 182 -9.95 -28.29 -7.52
C ASN A 182 -10.53 -28.26 -8.95
N MET A 183 -10.76 -27.07 -9.49
CA MET A 183 -11.19 -26.89 -10.88
C MET A 183 -10.11 -27.35 -11.86
N LEU A 184 -8.85 -26.98 -11.60
CA LEU A 184 -7.72 -27.32 -12.46
C LEU A 184 -7.38 -28.82 -12.41
N PHE A 185 -7.50 -29.47 -11.24
CA PHE A 185 -7.28 -30.92 -11.07
C PHE A 185 -8.17 -31.79 -11.95
N SER A 186 -9.39 -31.33 -12.24
CA SER A 186 -10.33 -32.07 -13.10
C SER A 186 -9.93 -32.04 -14.59
N MET A 187 -8.92 -31.24 -14.96
CA MET A 187 -8.45 -31.12 -16.34
C MET A 187 -7.32 -32.10 -16.67
N LYS A 188 -7.47 -32.82 -17.78
CA LYS A 188 -6.48 -33.81 -18.23
C LYS A 188 -5.21 -33.20 -18.85
N ASN A 189 -5.28 -31.96 -19.35
CA ASN A 189 -4.19 -31.35 -20.11
C ASN A 189 -3.29 -30.48 -19.21
N ARG A 190 -2.06 -30.95 -18.94
CA ARG A 190 -1.08 -30.23 -18.10
C ARG A 190 -0.72 -28.85 -18.61
N LYS A 191 -0.55 -28.66 -19.91
CA LYS A 191 -0.22 -27.34 -20.47
C LYS A 191 -1.35 -26.34 -20.23
N ARG A 192 -2.60 -26.79 -20.39
CA ARG A 192 -3.79 -25.97 -20.11
C ARG A 192 -3.93 -25.63 -18.62
N MET A 193 -3.62 -26.57 -17.72
CA MET A 193 -3.61 -26.32 -16.27
C MET A 193 -2.63 -25.21 -15.88
N TRP A 194 -1.38 -25.29 -16.35
CA TRP A 194 -0.37 -24.26 -16.10
C TRP A 194 -0.75 -22.91 -16.71
N LEU A 195 -1.26 -22.90 -17.95
CA LEU A 195 -1.70 -21.67 -18.60
C LEU A 195 -2.79 -20.94 -17.80
N LEU A 196 -3.83 -21.66 -17.38
CA LEU A 196 -4.93 -21.06 -16.62
C LEU A 196 -4.47 -20.57 -15.25
N GLY A 197 -3.62 -21.33 -14.56
CA GLY A 197 -3.08 -20.91 -13.27
C GLY A 197 -2.16 -19.69 -13.34
N VAL A 198 -1.25 -19.65 -14.33
CA VAL A 198 -0.40 -18.47 -14.56
C VAL A 198 -1.26 -17.28 -14.97
N ALA A 199 -2.31 -17.48 -15.78
CA ALA A 199 -3.24 -16.41 -16.12
C ALA A 199 -3.99 -15.88 -14.89
N PHE A 200 -4.39 -16.75 -13.96
CA PHE A 200 -4.97 -16.33 -12.68
C PHE A 200 -3.99 -15.47 -11.88
N LEU A 201 -2.78 -15.97 -11.62
CA LEU A 201 -1.77 -15.26 -10.81
C LEU A 201 -1.36 -13.92 -11.45
N PHE A 202 -1.16 -13.90 -12.77
CA PHE A 202 -0.84 -12.66 -13.49
C PHE A 202 -1.98 -11.65 -13.45
N THR A 203 -3.22 -12.11 -13.66
CA THR A 203 -4.39 -11.23 -13.57
C THR A 203 -4.54 -10.69 -12.15
N SER A 204 -4.33 -11.52 -11.14
CA SER A 204 -4.34 -11.12 -9.73
C SER A 204 -3.32 -10.01 -9.48
N ALA A 205 -2.05 -10.25 -9.82
CA ALA A 205 -0.98 -9.26 -9.72
C ALA A 205 -1.32 -7.93 -10.42
N PHE A 206 -1.86 -8.01 -11.63
CA PHE A 206 -2.17 -6.84 -12.43
C PHE A 206 -3.33 -6.03 -11.85
N VAL A 207 -4.40 -6.69 -11.42
CA VAL A 207 -5.55 -6.03 -10.77
C VAL A 207 -5.11 -5.39 -9.47
N TYR A 208 -4.32 -6.09 -8.65
CA TYR A 208 -3.80 -5.55 -7.40
C TYR A 208 -2.88 -4.35 -7.61
N PHE A 209 -2.00 -4.40 -8.62
CA PHE A 209 -1.16 -3.28 -9.02
C PHE A 209 -1.96 -2.03 -9.38
N LEU A 210 -2.99 -2.19 -10.23
CA LEU A 210 -3.87 -1.09 -10.58
C LEU A 210 -4.64 -0.54 -9.38
N ALA A 211 -5.06 -1.44 -8.47
CA ALA A 211 -5.75 -1.06 -7.25
C ALA A 211 -4.86 -0.24 -6.30
N MET A 212 -3.58 -0.59 -6.16
CA MET A 212 -2.61 0.17 -5.35
C MET A 212 -2.28 1.54 -5.96
N LEU A 213 -2.10 1.63 -7.29
CA LEU A 213 -1.93 2.92 -7.95
C LEU A 213 -3.17 3.83 -7.81
N GLY A 214 -4.35 3.21 -7.80
CA GLY A 214 -5.65 3.90 -7.66
C GLY A 214 -6.20 3.87 -6.23
N LEU A 215 -5.37 3.67 -5.20
CA LEU A 215 -5.87 3.29 -3.87
C LEU A 215 -6.84 4.32 -3.28
N ASN A 216 -6.60 5.61 -3.49
CA ASN A 216 -7.51 6.68 -3.04
C ASN A 216 -8.92 6.54 -3.64
N VAL A 217 -9.01 6.14 -4.91
CA VAL A 217 -10.29 5.88 -5.59
C VAL A 217 -10.94 4.64 -4.99
N VAL A 218 -10.19 3.55 -4.83
CA VAL A 218 -10.70 2.31 -4.23
C VAL A 218 -11.23 2.56 -2.81
N LEU A 219 -10.45 3.22 -1.96
CA LEU A 219 -10.84 3.51 -0.58
C LEU A 219 -12.11 4.36 -0.55
N SER A 220 -12.26 5.32 -1.47
CA SER A 220 -13.48 6.10 -1.63
C SER A 220 -14.70 5.24 -2.00
N PHE A 221 -14.54 4.22 -2.85
CA PHE A 221 -15.62 3.25 -3.14
C PHE A 221 -15.95 2.37 -1.94
N THR A 222 -14.94 1.92 -1.17
CA THR A 222 -15.16 1.11 0.03
C THR A 222 -15.68 1.90 1.23
N ALA A 223 -15.50 3.22 1.25
CA ALA A 223 -16.08 4.12 2.24
C ALA A 223 -17.61 4.20 2.11
N VAL A 224 -18.15 3.84 0.95
CA VAL A 224 -19.59 3.79 0.72
C VAL A 224 -20.19 2.65 1.54
N ASN A 225 -20.93 3.00 2.59
CA ASN A 225 -21.48 2.07 3.58
C ASN A 225 -22.24 0.87 2.97
N TRP A 226 -23.01 1.08 1.89
CA TRP A 226 -23.77 -0.02 1.27
C TRP A 226 -22.89 -1.00 0.49
N ILE A 227 -21.80 -0.53 -0.15
CA ILE A 227 -20.85 -1.40 -0.86
C ILE A 227 -20.09 -2.26 0.15
N ARG A 228 -19.61 -1.63 1.22
CA ARG A 228 -18.93 -2.34 2.31
C ARG A 228 -19.86 -3.37 2.98
N ALA A 229 -21.11 -3.00 3.25
CA ALA A 229 -22.10 -3.92 3.80
C ALA A 229 -22.38 -5.10 2.85
N LEU A 230 -22.47 -4.86 1.54
CA LEU A 230 -22.63 -5.92 0.54
C LEU A 230 -21.47 -6.92 0.59
N ILE A 231 -20.23 -6.44 0.61
CA ILE A 231 -19.04 -7.29 0.69
C ILE A 231 -19.02 -8.06 2.02
N GLY A 232 -19.34 -7.41 3.13
CA GLY A 232 -19.46 -8.05 4.44
C GLY A 232 -20.51 -9.15 4.46
N VAL A 233 -21.67 -8.95 3.83
CA VAL A 233 -22.73 -9.97 3.70
C VAL A 233 -22.25 -11.13 2.83
N VAL A 234 -21.55 -10.87 1.72
CA VAL A 234 -20.97 -11.93 0.89
C VAL A 234 -19.94 -12.75 1.67
N ALA A 235 -19.08 -12.10 2.46
CA ALA A 235 -18.11 -12.77 3.33
C ALA A 235 -18.79 -13.62 4.42
N LEU A 236 -19.86 -13.12 5.04
CA LEU A 236 -20.68 -13.87 6.00
C LEU A 236 -21.31 -15.11 5.36
N ILE A 237 -21.92 -14.97 4.18
CA ILE A 237 -22.51 -16.09 3.45
C ILE A 237 -21.44 -17.13 3.10
N GLY A 238 -20.31 -16.68 2.55
CA GLY A 238 -19.17 -17.55 2.21
C GLY A 238 -18.61 -18.29 3.43
N GLY A 239 -18.44 -17.59 4.55
CA GLY A 239 -17.97 -18.17 5.80
C GLY A 239 -18.95 -19.19 6.40
N ILE A 240 -20.27 -18.90 6.38
CA ILE A 240 -21.31 -19.85 6.81
C ILE A 240 -21.32 -21.09 5.92
N ILE A 241 -21.18 -20.93 4.60
CA ILE A 241 -21.08 -22.06 3.66
C ILE A 241 -19.86 -22.92 3.99
N ASN A 242 -18.71 -22.31 4.25
CA ASN A 242 -17.48 -23.00 4.63
C ASN A 242 -17.63 -23.78 5.96
N ILE A 243 -18.18 -23.17 7.01
CA ILE A 243 -18.45 -23.87 8.28
C ILE A 243 -19.46 -25.01 8.09
N ARG A 244 -20.53 -24.80 7.32
CA ARG A 244 -21.49 -25.87 7.00
C ARG A 244 -20.84 -27.01 6.22
N SER A 245 -19.91 -26.70 5.32
CA SER A 245 -19.11 -27.70 4.60
C SER A 245 -18.27 -28.53 5.57
N TYR A 246 -17.61 -27.90 6.54
CA TYR A 246 -16.87 -28.59 7.60
C TYR A 246 -17.73 -29.55 8.42
N LEU A 247 -18.93 -29.10 8.85
CA LEU A 247 -19.85 -29.91 9.65
C LEU A 247 -20.48 -31.07 8.87
N LYS A 248 -20.73 -30.90 7.57
CA LYS A 248 -21.24 -31.96 6.69
C LYS A 248 -20.17 -32.95 6.25
N THR A 249 -18.90 -32.56 6.26
CA THR A 249 -17.78 -33.44 5.91
C THR A 249 -17.53 -34.40 7.06
N LYS A 250 -18.16 -35.57 7.02
CA LYS A 250 -17.81 -36.72 7.88
C LYS A 250 -16.47 -37.32 7.41
N ASP A 251 -15.72 -37.92 8.33
CA ASP A 251 -14.38 -38.51 8.09
C ASP A 251 -14.35 -39.68 7.08
N ASP A 252 -15.49 -40.03 6.49
CA ASP A 252 -15.60 -41.13 5.56
C ASP A 252 -15.57 -40.59 4.12
N GLY A 253 -14.39 -40.64 3.53
CA GLY A 253 -14.26 -40.55 2.08
C GLY A 253 -15.11 -41.63 1.40
N CYS A 254 -15.79 -41.23 0.32
CA CYS A 254 -16.63 -42.04 -0.58
C CYS A 254 -18.11 -42.20 -0.18
N HIS A 255 -18.92 -41.18 -0.49
CA HIS A 255 -20.30 -41.45 -0.91
C HIS A 255 -20.28 -42.11 -2.28
N ILE A 256 -20.48 -43.43 -2.29
CA ILE A 256 -20.68 -44.23 -3.51
C ILE A 256 -21.92 -43.71 -4.22
N VAL A 257 -21.70 -42.88 -5.24
CA VAL A 257 -22.71 -42.57 -6.24
C VAL A 257 -22.90 -43.84 -7.08
N ASP A 258 -24.13 -44.36 -7.08
CA ASP A 258 -24.58 -45.51 -7.84
C ASP A 258 -24.04 -45.52 -9.30
N ASP A 259 -23.28 -46.56 -9.65
CA ASP A 259 -22.39 -46.65 -10.81
C ASP A 259 -23.11 -46.44 -12.16
N LYS A 260 -24.41 -46.78 -12.22
CA LYS A 260 -25.23 -46.61 -13.43
C LYS A 260 -25.60 -45.15 -13.70
N LYS A 261 -25.91 -44.37 -12.66
CA LYS A 261 -26.17 -42.92 -12.81
C LYS A 261 -24.86 -42.20 -13.12
N ARG A 262 -23.77 -42.57 -12.43
CA ARG A 262 -22.43 -41.99 -12.64
C ARG A 262 -21.98 -42.07 -14.09
N LYS A 263 -22.11 -43.22 -14.77
CA LYS A 263 -21.75 -43.37 -16.19
C LYS A 263 -22.61 -42.53 -17.14
N LYS A 264 -23.92 -42.39 -16.90
CA LYS A 264 -24.84 -41.58 -17.73
C LYS A 264 -24.54 -40.08 -17.63
N TYR A 265 -24.23 -39.60 -16.41
CA TYR A 265 -23.78 -38.22 -16.21
C TYR A 265 -22.37 -38.01 -16.76
N PHE A 266 -21.42 -38.94 -16.54
CA PHE A 266 -20.07 -38.84 -17.10
C PHE A 266 -20.06 -38.80 -18.63
N ALA A 267 -20.95 -39.56 -19.29
CA ALA A 267 -21.07 -39.54 -20.75
C ALA A 267 -21.63 -38.19 -21.25
N LYS A 268 -22.70 -37.67 -20.61
CA LYS A 268 -23.25 -36.33 -20.94
C LYS A 268 -22.26 -35.20 -20.64
N ILE A 269 -21.52 -35.30 -19.54
CA ILE A 269 -20.48 -34.32 -19.18
C ILE A 269 -19.33 -34.39 -20.18
N LYS A 270 -18.87 -35.58 -20.58
CA LYS A 270 -17.78 -35.74 -21.56
C LYS A 270 -18.15 -35.15 -22.93
N ASP A 271 -19.40 -35.29 -23.34
CA ASP A 271 -19.90 -34.74 -24.60
C ASP A 271 -20.02 -33.20 -24.56
N PHE A 272 -20.43 -32.64 -23.42
CA PHE A 272 -20.42 -31.18 -23.16
C PHE A 272 -18.99 -30.60 -22.97
N THR A 273 -18.07 -31.38 -22.43
CA THR A 273 -16.70 -30.94 -22.07
C THR A 273 -15.75 -31.00 -23.26
N SER A 274 -16.06 -31.78 -24.30
CA SER A 274 -15.22 -31.92 -25.50
C SER A 274 -15.12 -30.66 -26.37
N LYS A 275 -15.89 -29.61 -26.05
CA LYS A 275 -15.83 -28.28 -26.67
C LYS A 275 -15.57 -27.16 -25.66
N GLN A 276 -14.83 -27.39 -24.58
CA GLN A 276 -14.37 -26.29 -23.73
C GLN A 276 -13.32 -25.46 -24.48
N SER A 277 -13.76 -24.40 -25.16
CA SER A 277 -12.86 -23.41 -25.75
C SER A 277 -11.92 -22.89 -24.65
N LEU A 278 -10.63 -22.91 -24.92
CA LEU A 278 -9.60 -22.40 -24.01
C LEU A 278 -9.91 -20.96 -23.59
N ILE A 279 -10.51 -20.20 -24.50
CA ILE A 279 -10.99 -18.82 -24.32
C ILE A 279 -12.04 -18.71 -23.22
N LEU A 280 -13.07 -19.58 -23.20
CA LEU A 280 -14.12 -19.49 -22.17
C LEU A 280 -13.57 -19.78 -20.77
N SER A 281 -12.64 -20.74 -20.66
CA SER A 281 -11.95 -21.01 -19.39
C SER A 281 -11.05 -19.84 -18.98
N LEU A 282 -10.38 -19.19 -19.93
CA LEU A 282 -9.54 -18.04 -19.65
C LEU A 282 -10.36 -16.85 -19.16
N ILE A 283 -11.48 -16.54 -19.83
CA ILE A 283 -12.43 -15.51 -19.38
C ILE A 283 -12.92 -15.83 -17.97
N GLY A 284 -13.35 -17.08 -17.71
CA GLY A 284 -13.82 -17.48 -16.38
C GLY A 284 -12.76 -17.29 -15.28
N VAL A 285 -11.50 -17.61 -15.58
CA VAL A 285 -10.38 -17.43 -14.65
C VAL A 285 -10.05 -15.95 -14.42
N ILE A 286 -10.06 -15.14 -15.47
CA ILE A 286 -9.85 -13.68 -15.35
C ILE A 286 -10.95 -13.04 -14.52
N THR A 287 -12.22 -13.36 -14.82
CA THR A 287 -13.37 -12.86 -14.05
C THR A 287 -13.29 -13.28 -12.58
N LEU A 288 -12.89 -14.53 -12.32
CA LEU A 288 -12.66 -15.02 -10.97
C LEU A 288 -11.55 -14.21 -10.28
N ALA A 289 -10.39 -14.05 -10.91
CA ALA A 289 -9.26 -13.30 -10.34
C ALA A 289 -9.63 -11.85 -9.98
N VAL A 290 -10.33 -11.14 -10.88
CA VAL A 290 -10.81 -9.77 -10.63
C VAL A 290 -11.77 -9.73 -9.43
N SER A 291 -12.75 -10.65 -9.40
CA SER A 291 -13.74 -10.71 -8.32
C SER A 291 -13.09 -10.95 -6.96
N VAL A 292 -12.06 -11.79 -6.96
CA VAL A 292 -11.32 -12.21 -5.76
C VAL A 292 -10.47 -11.06 -5.23
N ASN A 293 -9.72 -10.40 -6.09
CA ASN A 293 -8.90 -9.25 -5.70
C ASN A 293 -9.73 -8.12 -5.10
N LEU A 294 -10.97 -7.91 -5.59
CA LEU A 294 -11.88 -6.92 -5.01
C LEU A 294 -12.28 -7.29 -3.57
N VAL A 295 -12.51 -8.58 -3.30
CA VAL A 295 -12.84 -9.07 -1.96
C VAL A 295 -11.61 -9.04 -1.05
N GLU A 296 -10.45 -9.47 -1.54
CA GLU A 296 -9.17 -9.40 -0.82
C GLU A 296 -8.86 -7.98 -0.38
N LEU A 297 -8.90 -7.03 -1.31
CA LEU A 297 -8.65 -5.64 -1.05
C LEU A 297 -9.62 -5.07 0.00
N ALA A 298 -10.90 -5.45 -0.01
CA ALA A 298 -11.82 -5.02 1.04
C ALA A 298 -11.52 -5.65 2.41
N CYS A 299 -10.98 -6.87 2.44
CA CYS A 299 -10.64 -7.59 3.65
C CYS A 299 -9.31 -7.13 4.26
N SER A 300 -8.33 -6.72 3.44
CA SER A 300 -6.98 -6.36 3.88
C SER A 300 -6.53 -4.96 3.45
N ALA A 301 -7.47 -4.07 3.11
CA ALA A 301 -7.24 -2.68 2.66
C ALA A 301 -6.26 -1.87 3.52
N GLY A 302 -6.20 -2.16 4.82
CA GLY A 302 -5.28 -1.49 5.74
C GLY A 302 -3.81 -1.65 5.38
N PHE A 303 -3.37 -2.82 4.88
CA PHE A 303 -1.95 -3.01 4.55
C PHE A 303 -1.50 -2.19 3.33
N PRO A 304 -2.21 -2.20 2.18
CA PRO A 304 -1.91 -1.30 1.08
C PRO A 304 -2.01 0.17 1.45
N ALA A 305 -2.98 0.55 2.29
CA ALA A 305 -3.16 1.94 2.73
C ALA A 305 -1.94 2.46 3.49
N ILE A 306 -1.49 1.74 4.51
CA ILE A 306 -0.29 2.08 5.28
C ILE A 306 0.94 2.14 4.36
N PHE A 307 1.05 1.20 3.42
CA PHE A 307 2.20 1.16 2.53
C PHE A 307 2.23 2.34 1.56
N ILE A 308 1.11 2.68 0.91
CA ILE A 308 1.04 3.83 0.00
C ILE A 308 1.25 5.14 0.76
N GLU A 309 0.71 5.27 1.97
CA GLU A 309 0.98 6.42 2.85
C GLU A 309 2.47 6.55 3.16
N LEU A 310 3.15 5.45 3.50
CA LEU A 310 4.60 5.44 3.70
C LEU A 310 5.37 5.89 2.45
N LEU A 311 4.96 5.47 1.25
CA LEU A 311 5.60 5.92 -0.01
C LEU A 311 5.41 7.43 -0.24
N ASN A 312 4.22 7.96 0.05
CA ASN A 312 3.90 9.37 -0.10
C ASN A 312 4.68 10.26 0.89
N ILE A 313 4.78 9.85 2.17
CA ILE A 313 5.53 10.60 3.19
C ILE A 313 7.02 10.67 2.86
N ASN A 314 7.57 9.63 2.23
CA ASN A 314 8.98 9.60 1.82
C ASN A 314 9.28 10.34 0.51
N ASN A 315 8.30 11.04 -0.09
CA ASN A 315 8.45 11.88 -1.29
C ASN A 315 9.28 11.22 -2.41
N LEU A 316 8.99 9.95 -2.68
CA LEU A 316 9.73 9.16 -3.67
C LEU A 316 9.44 9.62 -5.10
N SER A 317 10.39 9.37 -6.00
CA SER A 317 10.11 9.48 -7.44
C SER A 317 9.11 8.41 -7.90
N PHE A 318 8.32 8.71 -8.93
CA PHE A 318 7.33 7.79 -9.49
C PHE A 318 7.91 6.40 -9.85
N THR A 319 9.17 6.35 -10.32
CA THR A 319 9.84 5.08 -10.63
C THR A 319 10.14 4.26 -9.37
N GLN A 320 10.59 4.91 -8.30
CA GLN A 320 10.84 4.25 -7.02
C GLN A 320 9.55 3.71 -6.40
N GLU A 321 8.48 4.51 -6.47
CA GLU A 321 7.14 4.10 -6.03
C GLU A 321 6.68 2.81 -6.73
N ILE A 322 6.76 2.78 -8.08
CA ILE A 322 6.42 1.58 -8.86
C ILE A 322 7.27 0.37 -8.45
N ILE A 323 8.59 0.55 -8.27
CA ILE A 323 9.48 -0.56 -7.88
C ILE A 323 9.06 -1.12 -6.51
N TYR A 324 8.77 -0.27 -5.54
CA TYR A 324 8.37 -0.72 -4.21
C TYR A 324 6.99 -1.37 -4.20
N ILE A 325 6.04 -0.88 -5.00
CA ILE A 325 4.76 -1.55 -5.23
C ILE A 325 4.96 -2.94 -5.85
N LEU A 326 5.87 -3.08 -6.82
CA LEU A 326 6.17 -4.39 -7.42
C LEU A 326 6.80 -5.36 -6.42
N ILE A 327 7.65 -4.86 -5.50
CA ILE A 327 8.20 -5.68 -4.41
C ILE A 327 7.06 -6.11 -3.47
N TYR A 328 6.18 -5.20 -3.08
CA TYR A 328 5.00 -5.55 -2.27
C TYR A 328 4.19 -6.67 -2.92
N ILE A 329 3.85 -6.51 -4.20
CA ILE A 329 3.03 -7.47 -4.96
C ILE A 329 3.72 -8.82 -5.10
N LEU A 330 5.05 -8.84 -5.27
CA LEU A 330 5.81 -10.09 -5.32
C LEU A 330 5.65 -10.92 -4.05
N PHE A 331 5.68 -10.27 -2.88
CA PHE A 331 5.53 -10.95 -1.60
C PHE A 331 4.06 -11.25 -1.24
N PHE A 332 3.13 -10.41 -1.71
CA PHE A 332 1.70 -10.68 -1.67
C PHE A 332 1.31 -11.95 -2.46
N LEU A 333 1.91 -12.21 -3.62
CA LEU A 333 1.63 -13.41 -4.42
C LEU A 333 2.46 -14.64 -4.03
N LEU A 334 3.36 -14.51 -3.05
CA LEU A 334 4.37 -15.53 -2.79
C LEU A 334 3.75 -16.84 -2.28
N ASP A 335 2.80 -16.77 -1.35
CA ASP A 335 2.11 -17.93 -0.80
C ASP A 335 1.19 -18.60 -1.82
N ASP A 336 0.47 -17.79 -2.60
CA ASP A 336 -0.31 -18.23 -3.76
C ASP A 336 0.55 -19.00 -4.77
N LEU A 337 1.73 -18.46 -5.11
CA LEU A 337 2.68 -19.09 -6.01
C LEU A 337 3.20 -20.41 -5.44
N ILE A 338 3.54 -20.45 -4.14
CA ILE A 338 4.02 -21.66 -3.47
C ILE A 338 2.94 -22.75 -3.51
N ILE A 339 1.72 -22.43 -3.09
CA ILE A 339 0.62 -23.40 -3.05
C ILE A 339 0.25 -23.85 -4.46
N PHE A 340 0.22 -22.93 -5.44
CA PHE A 340 -0.02 -23.25 -6.84
C PHE A 340 1.03 -24.19 -7.41
N ILE A 341 2.33 -23.91 -7.22
CA ILE A 341 3.42 -24.77 -7.70
C ILE A 341 3.32 -26.14 -7.05
N ILE A 342 3.13 -26.21 -5.72
CA ILE A 342 2.97 -27.47 -5.00
C ILE A 342 1.81 -28.27 -5.59
N ALA A 343 0.64 -27.66 -5.80
CA ALA A 343 -0.52 -28.33 -6.37
C ALA A 343 -0.25 -28.86 -7.78
N MET A 344 0.45 -28.08 -8.63
CA MET A 344 0.73 -28.44 -10.02
C MET A 344 1.85 -29.48 -10.19
N THR A 345 2.86 -29.49 -9.34
CA THR A 345 3.93 -30.51 -9.39
C THR A 345 3.48 -31.80 -8.71
N THR A 346 2.71 -31.67 -7.63
CA THR A 346 2.28 -32.76 -6.75
C THR A 346 0.97 -33.41 -7.22
N LEU A 347 0.63 -33.27 -8.51
CA LEU A 347 -0.49 -33.90 -9.24
C LEU A 347 -0.58 -35.45 -9.17
N LYS A 348 0.16 -36.09 -8.25
CA LYS A 348 0.05 -37.51 -7.84
C LYS A 348 -0.50 -37.72 -6.43
N LEU A 349 -0.68 -36.68 -5.60
CA LEU A 349 -1.34 -36.83 -4.32
C LEU A 349 -2.85 -36.86 -4.51
N THR A 350 -3.35 -38.05 -4.82
CA THR A 350 -4.64 -38.51 -4.33
C THR A 350 -4.75 -38.13 -2.85
N GLY A 351 -5.52 -37.08 -2.55
CA GLY A 351 -5.74 -36.62 -1.18
C GLY A 351 -4.64 -35.71 -0.64
N ILE A 352 -4.51 -34.49 -1.17
CA ILE A 352 -4.22 -33.36 -0.25
C ILE A 352 -5.33 -33.44 0.81
N SER A 353 -4.88 -33.87 1.99
CA SER A 353 -5.64 -34.61 3.00
C SER A 353 -7.08 -34.10 3.17
N THR A 354 -8.05 -35.01 3.15
CA THR A 354 -9.43 -34.73 3.60
C THR A 354 -9.43 -33.92 4.90
N LYS A 355 -8.44 -34.17 5.76
CA LYS A 355 -8.16 -33.43 7.00
C LYS A 355 -7.75 -31.97 6.76
N TYR A 356 -6.81 -31.68 5.84
CA TYR A 356 -6.40 -30.30 5.53
C TYR A 356 -7.56 -29.50 4.93
N ASN A 357 -8.27 -30.07 3.94
CA ASN A 357 -9.41 -29.40 3.34
C ASN A 357 -10.53 -29.16 4.36
N ARG A 358 -10.78 -30.13 5.26
CA ARG A 358 -11.74 -30.02 6.35
C ARG A 358 -11.34 -28.92 7.35
N TYR A 359 -10.14 -28.97 7.93
CA TYR A 359 -9.71 -27.95 8.91
C TYR A 359 -9.59 -26.57 8.30
N SER A 360 -9.17 -26.47 7.04
CA SER A 360 -9.19 -25.23 6.31
C SER A 360 -10.64 -24.68 6.33
N HIS A 361 -11.67 -25.46 5.95
CA HIS A 361 -13.06 -24.94 5.84
C HIS A 361 -13.58 -24.38 7.17
N LEU A 362 -13.15 -24.96 8.29
CA LEU A 362 -13.44 -24.41 9.61
C LEU A 362 -12.70 -23.10 9.87
N VAL A 363 -11.37 -23.10 9.77
CA VAL A 363 -10.53 -21.94 10.11
C VAL A 363 -10.86 -20.75 9.21
N GLY A 364 -10.85 -20.97 7.91
CA GLY A 364 -11.15 -19.91 6.96
C GLY A 364 -12.61 -19.47 6.97
N GLY A 365 -13.56 -20.38 7.20
CA GLY A 365 -14.96 -20.02 7.41
C GLY A 365 -15.18 -19.15 8.65
N ALA A 366 -14.49 -19.47 9.76
CA ALA A 366 -14.52 -18.66 10.98
C ALA A 366 -13.91 -17.27 10.74
N ILE A 367 -12.75 -17.18 10.09
CA ILE A 367 -12.12 -15.89 9.83
C ILE A 367 -12.96 -15.04 8.87
N MET A 368 -13.51 -15.61 7.79
CA MET A 368 -14.42 -14.89 6.87
C MET A 368 -15.65 -14.32 7.60
N ILE A 369 -16.21 -15.06 8.57
CA ILE A 369 -17.33 -14.54 9.39
C ILE A 369 -16.85 -13.38 10.25
N ILE A 370 -15.73 -13.53 10.95
CA ILE A 370 -15.16 -12.46 11.80
C ILE A 370 -14.94 -11.20 10.96
N MET A 371 -14.30 -11.32 9.79
CA MET A 371 -14.05 -10.20 8.89
C MET A 371 -15.34 -9.59 8.33
N GLY A 372 -16.33 -10.42 7.96
CA GLY A 372 -17.64 -9.94 7.51
C GLY A 372 -18.38 -9.14 8.59
N ILE A 373 -18.32 -9.58 9.86
CA ILE A 373 -18.87 -8.85 11.01
C ILE A 373 -18.12 -7.52 11.20
N LEU A 374 -16.79 -7.54 11.17
CA LEU A 374 -15.97 -6.33 11.31
C LEU A 374 -16.25 -5.31 10.21
N LEU A 375 -16.37 -5.74 8.95
CA LEU A 375 -16.72 -4.85 7.83
C LEU A 375 -18.07 -4.14 8.00
N ILE A 376 -19.04 -4.81 8.63
CA ILE A 376 -20.39 -4.27 8.83
C ILE A 376 -20.45 -3.38 10.08
N LEU A 377 -19.84 -3.80 11.20
CA LEU A 377 -20.01 -3.15 12.50
C LEU A 377 -18.87 -2.20 12.89
N LYS A 378 -17.63 -2.54 12.55
CA LYS A 378 -16.40 -1.82 12.98
C LYS A 378 -15.32 -1.84 11.88
N PRO A 379 -15.57 -1.17 10.75
CA PRO A 379 -14.63 -1.13 9.62
C PRO A 379 -13.29 -0.44 9.95
N GLU A 380 -13.32 0.48 10.91
CA GLU A 380 -12.16 1.19 11.50
C GLU A 380 -11.03 0.22 11.87
N TRP A 381 -11.38 -0.96 12.41
CA TRP A 381 -10.41 -1.95 12.87
C TRP A 381 -9.67 -2.66 11.72
N LEU A 382 -10.29 -2.76 10.55
CA LEU A 382 -9.70 -3.39 9.36
C LEU A 382 -8.86 -2.40 8.54
N MET A 383 -9.24 -1.12 8.59
CA MET A 383 -8.50 -0.04 7.92
C MET A 383 -7.40 0.56 8.79
N PHE A 384 -7.25 0.06 10.02
CA PHE A 384 -6.33 0.59 11.02
C PHE A 384 -6.50 2.09 11.30
N ASN A 385 -7.74 2.57 11.22
CA ASN A 385 -8.12 3.96 11.45
C ASN A 385 -8.84 4.04 12.81
N PHE A 386 -8.08 4.07 13.91
CA PHE A 386 -8.58 4.08 15.28
C PHE A 386 -8.55 5.46 15.91
#